data_AF-A0A6A4ZDD8-F1
#
_entry.id   AF-A0A6A4ZDD8-F1
#
_cell.length_a   1.000
_cell.length_b   1.000
_cell.length_c   1.000
_cell.angle_alpha   90.00
_cell.angle_beta   90.00
_cell.angle_gamma   90.00
#
_symmetry.space_group_name_H-M   'P 1'
#
loop_
_entity.id
_entity.type
_entity.pdbx_description
1 polymer ?
#
loop_
_entity_poly.entity_id
_entity_poly.type
_entity_poly.pdbx_seq_one_letter_code
_entity_poly.pdbx_strand_id
1 'polypeptide(L)'
;MKTSFCFLTLAASITSALLSQIPGDDSKIRTQEQLQAIQDDADVNRKCHQANANYIPSLAPGKYAASAFHNCFRTSKQIFEFVDTLTSQNANLISKFPISTTVKGQTIYAYKLSTSAKPKALYYESLIHAREWIA
;
A
#
# COMPACT_ATOMS: atom_id res chain seq x y z
N MET A 1 -61.57 3.28 23.75
CA MET A 1 -61.06 3.51 22.38
C MET A 1 -59.58 3.16 22.36
N LYS A 2 -59.21 2.02 21.76
CA LYS A 2 -57.81 1.60 21.56
C LYS A 2 -57.48 1.80 20.07
N THR A 3 -56.68 2.80 19.76
CA THR A 3 -56.17 3.02 18.40
C THR A 3 -54.86 2.26 18.24
N SER A 4 -54.89 1.23 17.39
CA SER A 4 -53.74 0.41 17.04
C SER A 4 -52.99 1.08 15.89
N PHE A 5 -51.74 1.48 16.09
CA PHE A 5 -50.85 1.94 15.02
C PHE A 5 -50.19 0.72 14.36
N CYS A 6 -50.44 0.53 13.07
CA CYS A 6 -49.77 -0.48 12.25
C CYS A 6 -48.54 0.16 11.60
N PHE A 7 -47.34 -0.28 11.97
CA PHE A 7 -46.10 0.13 11.30
C PHE A 7 -45.89 -0.75 10.06
N LEU A 8 -45.97 -0.16 8.87
CA LEU A 8 -45.47 -0.79 7.65
C LEU A 8 -43.95 -0.68 7.61
N THR A 9 -43.25 -1.81 7.72
CA THR A 9 -41.83 -1.91 7.40
C THR A 9 -41.66 -2.02 5.89
N LEU A 10 -41.08 -1.00 5.26
CA LEU A 10 -40.68 -1.04 3.85
C LEU A 10 -39.38 -1.85 3.73
N ALA A 11 -39.41 -3.01 3.07
CA ALA A 11 -38.20 -3.75 2.73
C ALA A 11 -37.51 -3.07 1.53
N ALA A 12 -36.31 -2.55 1.73
CA ALA A 12 -35.50 -2.00 0.64
C ALA A 12 -34.83 -3.16 -0.12
N SER A 13 -35.24 -3.38 -1.37
CA SER A 13 -34.61 -4.33 -2.28
C SER A 13 -33.24 -3.79 -2.70
N ILE A 14 -32.15 -4.39 -2.22
CA ILE A 14 -30.80 -4.06 -2.67
C ILE A 14 -30.58 -4.74 -4.02
N THR A 15 -30.69 -3.98 -5.12
CA THR A 15 -30.22 -4.45 -6.43
C THR A 15 -28.70 -4.36 -6.46
N SER A 16 -28.00 -5.49 -6.32
CA SER A 16 -26.56 -5.54 -6.59
C SER A 16 -26.34 -5.28 -8.08
N ALA A 17 -25.71 -4.16 -8.42
CA ALA A 17 -25.32 -3.88 -9.80
C ALA A 17 -24.29 -4.91 -10.27
N LEU A 18 -24.54 -5.55 -11.43
CA LEU A 18 -23.55 -6.42 -12.06
C LEU A 18 -22.35 -5.58 -12.50
N LEU A 19 -21.14 -5.97 -12.13
CA LEU A 19 -19.93 -5.32 -12.59
C LEU A 19 -19.61 -5.76 -14.02
N SER A 20 -19.19 -4.80 -14.84
CA SER A 20 -18.71 -5.09 -16.19
C SER A 20 -17.38 -5.83 -16.11
N GLN A 21 -17.22 -6.85 -16.96
CA GLN A 21 -15.94 -7.50 -17.14
C GLN A 21 -14.97 -6.51 -17.80
N ILE A 22 -13.95 -6.08 -17.07
CA ILE A 22 -12.84 -5.31 -17.65
C ILE A 22 -11.83 -6.34 -18.16
N PRO A 23 -11.57 -6.42 -19.48
CA PRO A 23 -10.56 -7.33 -20.00
C PRO A 23 -9.19 -6.92 -19.42
N GLY A 24 -8.64 -7.76 -18.56
CA GLY A 24 -7.25 -7.66 -18.14
C GLY A 24 -6.31 -8.07 -19.29
N ASP A 25 -5.03 -7.73 -19.15
CA ASP A 25 -3.95 -8.25 -19.98
C ASP A 25 -3.87 -9.80 -19.98
N ASP A 26 -4.41 -10.43 -18.94
CA ASP A 26 -4.44 -11.88 -18.77
C ASP A 26 -5.58 -12.63 -19.49
N SER A 27 -6.47 -11.92 -20.19
CA SER A 27 -7.65 -12.50 -20.89
C SER A 27 -8.54 -13.40 -20.01
N LYS A 28 -8.47 -13.29 -18.67
CA LYS A 28 -9.25 -14.15 -17.78
C LYS A 28 -10.68 -13.65 -17.61
N ILE A 29 -11.63 -14.57 -17.73
CA ILE A 29 -13.03 -14.34 -17.34
C ILE A 29 -13.13 -14.47 -15.83
N ARG A 30 -13.63 -13.41 -15.19
CA ARG A 30 -13.73 -13.28 -13.74
C ARG A 30 -15.18 -13.39 -13.29
N THR A 31 -15.39 -13.97 -12.11
CA THR A 31 -16.71 -13.97 -11.46
C THR A 31 -17.06 -12.58 -10.95
N GLN A 32 -18.34 -12.34 -10.63
CA GLN A 32 -18.77 -11.05 -10.09
C GLN A 32 -18.10 -10.73 -8.74
N GLU A 33 -17.86 -11.75 -7.91
CA GLU A 33 -17.13 -11.62 -6.65
C GLU A 33 -15.67 -11.19 -6.87
N GLN A 34 -15.02 -11.74 -7.90
CA GLN A 34 -13.66 -11.36 -8.26
C GLN A 34 -13.59 -9.92 -8.80
N LEU A 35 -14.56 -9.52 -9.63
CA LEU A 35 -14.66 -8.14 -10.10
C LEU A 35 -14.89 -7.17 -8.94
N GLN A 36 -15.73 -7.53 -7.97
CA GLN A 36 -15.99 -6.71 -6.79
C GLN A 36 -14.74 -6.61 -5.92
N ALA A 37 -14.01 -7.71 -5.71
CA ALA A 37 -12.76 -7.70 -4.96
C ALA A 37 -11.69 -6.80 -5.61
N ILE A 38 -11.65 -6.71 -6.94
CA ILE A 38 -10.76 -5.79 -7.67
C ILE A 38 -11.23 -4.34 -7.49
N GLN A 39 -12.53 -4.06 -7.60
CA GLN A 39 -13.06 -2.71 -7.39
C GLN A 39 -12.84 -2.21 -5.96
N ASP A 40 -12.92 -3.11 -4.98
CA ASP A 40 -12.79 -2.78 -3.56
C ASP A 40 -11.33 -2.77 -3.07
N ASP A 41 -10.34 -3.14 -3.91
CA ASP A 41 -8.96 -3.40 -3.49
C ASP A 41 -8.32 -2.21 -2.75
N ALA A 42 -8.54 -1.00 -3.27
CA ALA A 42 -8.04 0.24 -2.74
C ALA A 42 -8.70 0.58 -1.40
N ASP A 43 -10.00 0.30 -1.24
CA ASP A 43 -10.75 0.56 -0.01
C ASP A 43 -10.43 -0.47 1.08
N VAL A 44 -10.23 -1.73 0.69
CA VAL A 44 -9.68 -2.77 1.57
C VAL A 44 -8.30 -2.35 2.08
N ASN A 45 -7.41 -1.88 1.21
CA ASN A 45 -6.09 -1.43 1.61
C ASN A 45 -6.14 -0.15 2.48
N ARG A 46 -7.07 0.77 2.21
CA ARG A 46 -7.30 1.96 3.04
C ARG A 46 -7.73 1.60 4.47
N LYS A 47 -8.60 0.60 4.63
CA LYS A 47 -8.97 0.05 5.95
C LYS A 47 -7.77 -0.60 6.64
N CYS A 48 -6.91 -1.30 5.88
CA CYS A 48 -5.66 -1.83 6.42
C CYS A 48 -4.76 -0.72 6.98
N HIS A 49 -4.65 0.42 6.29
CA HIS A 49 -3.84 1.56 6.76
C HIS A 49 -4.36 2.12 8.08
N GLN A 50 -5.68 2.21 8.25
CA GLN A 50 -6.29 2.66 9.49
C GLN A 50 -5.97 1.72 10.65
N ALA A 51 -6.10 0.40 10.43
CA ALA A 51 -5.76 -0.61 11.44
C ALA A 51 -4.26 -0.66 11.78
N ASN A 52 -3.39 -0.24 10.85
CA ASN A 52 -1.93 -0.28 10.96
C ASN A 52 -1.30 1.12 10.88
N ALA A 53 -1.98 2.11 11.49
CA ALA A 53 -1.55 3.51 11.50
C ALA A 53 -0.30 3.73 12.38
N ASN A 54 0.01 2.78 13.27
CA ASN A 54 1.19 2.80 14.13
C ASN A 54 2.48 2.30 13.43
N TYR A 55 2.55 2.28 12.10
CA TYR A 55 3.72 1.73 11.38
C TYR A 55 5.02 2.48 11.67
N ILE A 56 4.99 3.81 11.84
CA ILE A 56 6.16 4.58 12.28
C ILE A 56 6.47 4.35 13.76
N PRO A 57 5.52 4.49 14.72
CA PRO A 57 5.78 4.17 16.12
C PRO A 57 6.27 2.74 16.38
N SER A 58 5.88 1.76 15.55
CA SER A 58 6.35 0.37 15.64
C SER A 58 7.70 0.12 14.96
N LEU A 59 8.26 1.11 14.25
CA LEU A 59 9.54 1.00 13.58
C LEU A 59 10.69 1.27 14.57
N ALA A 60 11.35 0.20 15.02
CA ALA A 60 12.39 0.28 16.04
C ALA A 60 13.66 -0.50 15.67
N PRO A 61 14.86 -0.01 16.06
CA PRO A 61 16.13 -0.72 15.88
C PRO A 61 16.08 -2.18 16.35
N GLY A 62 16.56 -3.08 15.49
CA GLY A 62 16.56 -4.53 15.74
C GLY A 62 15.21 -5.21 15.57
N LYS A 63 14.13 -4.47 15.27
CA LYS A 63 12.76 -5.01 15.09
C LYS A 63 12.06 -4.48 13.83
N TYR A 64 12.81 -3.98 12.85
CA TYR A 64 12.25 -3.34 11.66
C TYR A 64 11.24 -4.21 10.90
N ALA A 65 11.55 -5.51 10.73
CA ALA A 65 10.66 -6.45 10.04
C ALA A 65 9.32 -6.70 10.76
N ALA A 66 9.22 -6.38 12.06
CA ALA A 66 8.00 -6.50 12.84
C ALA A 66 7.15 -5.22 12.82
N SER A 67 7.58 -4.16 12.12
CA SER A 67 6.81 -2.94 11.96
C SER A 67 5.47 -3.24 11.28
N ALA A 68 4.40 -2.57 11.75
CA ALA A 68 3.09 -2.65 11.11
C ALA A 68 3.10 -2.13 9.66
N PHE A 69 4.20 -1.50 9.20
CA PHE A 69 4.40 -1.12 7.80
C PHE A 69 4.13 -2.29 6.84
N HIS A 70 4.67 -3.47 7.17
CA HIS A 70 4.63 -4.67 6.33
C HIS A 70 3.25 -5.34 6.23
N ASN A 71 2.25 -4.89 7.00
CA ASN A 71 0.92 -5.48 7.01
C ASN A 71 0.02 -5.01 5.85
N CYS A 72 0.41 -3.95 5.11
CA CYS A 72 -0.42 -3.33 4.07
C CYS A 72 0.43 -2.87 2.88
N PHE A 73 -0.17 -2.74 1.70
CA PHE A 73 0.47 -2.03 0.57
C PHE A 73 0.47 -0.53 0.85
N ARG A 74 1.60 0.15 0.74
CA ARG A 74 1.77 1.53 1.22
C ARG A 74 1.75 2.54 0.07
N THR A 75 1.25 3.74 0.35
CA THR A 75 1.38 4.86 -0.59
C THR A 75 2.84 5.31 -0.67
N SER A 76 3.26 5.93 -1.77
CA SER A 76 4.63 6.46 -1.90
C SER A 76 5.02 7.39 -0.75
N LYS A 77 4.07 8.20 -0.25
CA LYS A 77 4.30 9.07 0.93
C LYS A 77 4.68 8.25 2.17
N GLN A 78 3.93 7.20 2.48
CA GLN A 78 4.19 6.33 3.64
C GLN A 78 5.49 5.53 3.46
N ILE A 79 5.81 5.11 2.22
CA ILE A 79 7.08 4.43 1.90
C ILE A 79 8.25 5.38 2.19
N PHE A 80 8.22 6.61 1.69
CA PHE A 80 9.29 7.57 1.97
C PHE A 80 9.41 7.90 3.46
N GLU A 81 8.30 8.08 4.17
CA GLU A 81 8.32 8.31 5.62
C GLU A 81 8.95 7.13 6.38
N PHE A 82 8.64 5.89 5.98
CA PHE A 82 9.23 4.68 6.55
C PHE A 82 10.74 4.61 6.29
N VAL A 83 11.18 4.78 5.04
CA VAL A 83 12.61 4.66 4.70
C VAL A 83 13.42 5.84 5.25
N ASP A 84 12.85 7.04 5.35
CA ASP A 84 13.49 8.19 5.98
C ASP A 84 13.67 7.99 7.48
N THR A 85 12.63 7.48 8.16
CA THR A 85 12.73 7.10 9.58
C THR A 85 13.78 6.01 9.78
N LEU A 86 13.75 4.95 8.96
CA LEU A 86 14.75 3.87 8.98
C LEU A 86 16.16 4.42 8.76
N THR A 87 16.34 5.32 7.80
CA THR A 87 17.65 5.93 7.52
C THR A 87 18.14 6.74 8.72
N SER A 88 17.27 7.56 9.32
CA SER A 88 17.64 8.37 10.49
C SER A 88 18.05 7.53 11.71
N GLN A 89 17.36 6.41 11.96
CA GLN A 89 17.67 5.48 13.05
C GLN A 89 18.98 4.71 12.83
N ASN A 90 19.50 4.68 11.59
CA ASN A 90 20.70 3.93 11.21
C ASN A 90 21.68 4.78 10.39
N ALA A 91 21.87 6.05 10.74
CA ALA A 91 22.65 7.00 9.92
C ALA A 91 24.12 6.60 9.67
N ASN A 92 24.70 5.73 10.51
CA ASN A 92 26.05 5.20 10.32
C ASN A 92 26.12 4.05 9.29
N LEU A 93 24.98 3.52 8.87
CA LEU A 93 24.86 2.37 7.96
C LEU A 93 24.12 2.73 6.67
N ILE A 94 23.11 3.60 6.75
CA ILE A 94 22.23 3.93 5.62
C ILE A 94 22.41 5.39 5.23
N SER A 95 22.63 5.65 3.95
CA SER A 95 22.61 7.00 3.39
C SER A 95 21.62 7.12 2.23
N LYS A 96 20.87 8.23 2.21
CA LYS A 96 19.93 8.61 1.14
C LYS A 96 20.58 9.66 0.25
N PHE A 97 20.49 9.51 -1.07
CA PHE A 97 21.00 10.51 -2.02
C PHE A 97 20.17 10.52 -3.31
N PRO A 98 19.99 11.69 -3.94
CA PRO A 98 19.28 11.79 -5.22
C PRO A 98 20.11 11.18 -6.34
N ILE A 99 19.46 10.49 -7.28
CA ILE A 99 20.11 9.92 -8.46
C ILE A 99 19.52 10.42 -9.78
N SER A 100 18.25 10.87 -9.79
CA SER A 100 17.58 11.35 -11.00
C SER A 100 16.25 12.06 -10.66
N THR A 101 15.46 12.36 -11.68
CA THR A 101 14.10 12.89 -11.58
C THR A 101 13.15 12.13 -12.49
N THR A 102 11.90 11.97 -12.08
CA THR A 102 10.84 11.37 -12.91
C THR A 102 10.39 12.35 -14.00
N VAL A 103 9.62 11.86 -14.98
CA VAL A 103 9.00 12.70 -16.02
C VAL A 103 8.13 13.82 -15.42
N LYS A 104 7.55 13.61 -14.23
CA LYS A 104 6.76 14.60 -13.50
C LYS A 104 7.58 15.46 -12.53
N GLY A 105 8.92 15.41 -12.61
CA GLY A 105 9.83 16.23 -11.80
C GLY A 105 10.00 15.79 -10.35
N GLN A 106 9.59 14.57 -9.99
CA GLN A 106 9.81 14.05 -8.63
C GLN A 106 11.22 13.48 -8.51
N THR A 107 11.91 13.70 -7.40
CA THR A 107 13.26 13.16 -7.18
C THR A 107 13.23 11.64 -7.04
N ILE A 108 14.13 10.95 -7.75
CA ILE A 108 14.43 9.53 -7.57
C ILE A 108 15.60 9.43 -6.58
N TYR A 109 15.39 8.74 -5.47
CA TYR A 109 16.38 8.54 -4.42
C TYR A 109 16.95 7.12 -4.48
N ALA A 110 18.26 7.01 -4.25
CA ALA A 110 18.90 5.75 -3.90
C ALA A 110 19.22 5.73 -2.39
N TYR A 111 19.24 4.52 -1.84
CA TYR A 111 19.64 4.27 -0.46
C TYR A 111 20.82 3.29 -0.47
N LYS A 112 21.92 3.66 0.18
CA LYS A 112 23.11 2.82 0.28
C LYS A 112 23.23 2.29 1.70
N LEU A 113 23.24 0.96 1.83
CA LEU A 113 23.66 0.25 3.04
C LEU A 113 25.17 -0.04 2.96
N SER A 114 25.94 0.49 3.91
CA SER A 114 27.38 0.28 3.92
C SER A 114 28.03 0.61 5.26
N THR A 115 28.95 -0.23 5.72
CA THR A 115 29.80 0.04 6.89
C THR A 115 31.12 0.72 6.53
N SER A 116 31.51 0.72 5.24
CA SER A 116 32.74 1.34 4.74
C SER A 116 32.67 1.55 3.23
N ALA A 117 33.57 2.34 2.65
CA ALA A 117 33.73 2.34 1.20
C ALA A 117 34.10 0.93 0.69
N LYS A 118 33.42 0.46 -0.35
CA LYS A 118 33.66 -0.83 -1.02
C LYS A 118 33.72 -0.61 -2.54
N PRO A 119 34.61 -1.32 -3.26
CA PRO A 119 34.75 -1.18 -4.72
C PRO A 119 33.67 -1.93 -5.51
N LYS A 120 32.86 -2.76 -4.85
CA LYS A 120 31.76 -3.55 -5.45
C LYS A 120 30.48 -3.30 -4.66
N ALA A 121 29.36 -3.29 -5.37
CA ALA A 121 28.04 -3.13 -4.79
C ALA A 121 27.07 -4.14 -5.41
N LEU A 122 26.05 -4.50 -4.65
CA LEU A 122 24.86 -5.17 -5.18
C LEU A 122 23.79 -4.10 -5.40
N TYR A 123 23.14 -4.15 -6.55
CA TYR A 123 22.06 -3.26 -6.91
C TYR A 123 20.74 -4.01 -6.80
N TYR A 124 19.77 -3.37 -6.15
CA TYR A 124 18.40 -3.85 -6.02
C TYR A 124 17.47 -2.72 -6.40
N GLU A 125 16.47 -3.05 -7.22
CA GLU A 125 15.39 -2.18 -7.64
C GLU A 125 14.09 -2.96 -7.56
N SER A 126 13.03 -2.30 -7.13
CA SER A 126 11.67 -2.82 -7.20
C SER A 126 10.75 -1.77 -7.80
N LEU A 127 9.55 -2.21 -8.21
CA LEU A 127 8.48 -1.33 -8.70
C LEU A 127 8.82 -0.53 -9.98
N ILE A 128 9.61 -1.09 -10.90
CA ILE A 128 9.77 -0.49 -12.25
C ILE A 128 8.42 -0.42 -12.99
N HIS A 129 7.50 -1.36 -12.70
CA HIS A 129 6.10 -1.29 -13.10
C HIS A 129 5.20 -0.96 -11.92
N ALA A 130 4.44 0.14 -12.02
CA ALA A 130 3.61 0.65 -10.92
C ALA A 130 2.48 -0.29 -10.46
N ARG A 131 2.11 -1.30 -11.25
CA ARG A 131 1.06 -2.28 -10.91
C ARG A 131 1.55 -3.47 -10.08
N GLU A 132 2.86 -3.65 -9.93
CA GLU A 132 3.47 -4.82 -9.28
C GLU A 132 3.70 -4.57 -7.79
N TRP A 133 2.65 -4.26 -7.02
CA TRP A 133 2.77 -3.75 -5.64
C TRP A 133 3.51 -4.67 -4.64
N ILE A 134 3.73 -5.94 -4.97
CA ILE A 134 4.43 -6.92 -4.13
C ILE A 134 5.96 -6.95 -4.35
N ALA A 135 6.47 -6.27 -5.37
CA ALA A 135 7.86 -6.31 -5.82
C ALA A 135 8.87 -5.74 -4.82
#